data_AF-A0A5C8B5H0-F1
#
_entry.id   AF-A0A5C8B5H0-F1
#
_cell.length_a   1.000
_cell.length_b   1.000
_cell.length_c   1.000
_cell.angle_alpha   90.00
_cell.angle_beta   90.00
_cell.angle_gamma   90.00
#
_symmetry.space_group_name_H-M   'P 1'
#
loop_
_entity.id
_entity.type
_entity.pdbx_description
1 polymer ?
#
loop_
_entity_poly.entity_id
_entity_poly.type
_entity_poly.pdbx_seq_one_letter_code
_entity_poly.pdbx_strand_id
1 'polypeptide(L)' 'MINYIKIIGESIYIYDEKRQLLFTKNGELISYNLESITILTAGIIYIYGISGDLLSVAD' A
#
# COMPACT_ATOMS: atom_id res chain seq x y z
N MET A 1 4.90 8.26 8.23
CA MET A 1 5.32 8.62 6.85
C MET A 1 5.77 7.33 6.18
N ILE A 2 5.16 6.94 5.05
CA ILE A 2 5.62 5.76 4.31
C ILE A 2 6.98 6.09 3.74
N ASN A 3 7.97 5.25 4.03
CA ASN A 3 9.34 5.47 3.59
C ASN A 3 9.84 4.30 2.73
N TYR A 4 9.36 3.08 3.00
CA TYR A 4 9.84 1.90 2.32
C TYR A 4 8.70 0.92 1.98
N ILE A 5 8.70 0.45 0.74
CA ILE A 5 7.80 -0.59 0.25
C ILE A 5 8.63 -1.74 -0.30
N LYS A 6 8.29 -2.97 0.09
CA LYS A 6 8.88 -4.21 -0.44
C LYS A 6 7.79 -5.03 -1.10
N ILE A 7 8.07 -5.58 -2.28
CA ILE A 7 7.14 -6.43 -3.02
C ILE A 7 7.76 -7.83 -3.13
N ILE A 8 7.00 -8.86 -2.77
CA ILE A 8 7.38 -10.27 -2.89
C ILE A 8 6.20 -11.03 -3.49
N GLY A 9 6.28 -11.34 -4.79
CA GLY A 9 5.11 -11.82 -5.53
C GLY A 9 4.01 -10.76 -5.53
N GLU A 10 2.79 -11.15 -5.18
CA GLU A 10 1.64 -10.25 -5.05
C GLU A 10 1.56 -9.54 -3.68
N SER A 11 2.43 -9.89 -2.74
CA SER A 11 2.41 -9.29 -1.40
C SER A 11 3.24 -8.01 -1.35
N ILE A 12 2.59 -6.93 -0.94
CA ILE A 12 3.12 -5.58 -0.78
C ILE A 12 3.25 -5.31 0.72
N TYR A 13 4.48 -5.07 1.17
CA TYR A 13 4.83 -4.80 2.56
C TYR A 13 5.20 -3.33 2.72
N ILE A 14 4.55 -2.64 3.65
CA ILE A 14 4.69 -1.21 3.87
C ILE A 14 5.40 -1.00 5.19
N TYR A 15 6.46 -0.20 5.18
CA TYR A 15 7.27 0.07 6.35
C TYR A 15 7.38 1.57 6.64
N ASP A 16 7.54 1.89 7.91
CA ASP A 16 7.88 3.24 8.35
C ASP A 16 9.37 3.57 8.10
N GLU A 17 9.77 4.77 8.48
CA GLU A 17 11.15 5.25 8.38
C GLU A 17 12.16 4.46 9.22
N LYS A 18 11.71 3.77 10.26
CA LYS A 18 12.52 2.92 11.15
C LYS A 18 12.57 1.47 10.67
N ARG A 19 12.04 1.18 9.48
CA ARG A 19 11.87 -0.17 8.91
C ARG A 19 10.96 -1.07 9.73
N GLN A 20 10.05 -0.51 10.53
CA GLN A 20 8.99 -1.25 11.19
C GLN A 20 7.86 -1.51 10.19
N LEU A 21 7.37 -2.74 10.15
CA LEU A 21 6.25 -3.10 9.28
C LEU A 21 4.98 -2.42 9.81
N LEU A 22 4.34 -1.61 8.96
CA LEU A 22 3.07 -0.96 9.25
C LEU A 22 1.91 -1.89 8.90
N PHE A 23 1.86 -2.34 7.65
CA PHE A 23 0.82 -3.26 7.18
C PHE A 23 1.26 -4.01 5.91
N THR A 24 0.44 -4.98 5.49
CA THR A 24 0.64 -5.76 4.27
C THR A 24 -0.65 -5.80 3.46
N LYS A 25 -0.54 -5.78 2.13
CA LYS A 25 -1.66 -5.93 1.19
C LYS A 25 -1.26 -6.87 0.06
N ASN A 26 -2.26 -7.45 -0.63
CA ASN A 26 -2.04 -8.22 -1.83
C ASN A 26 -2.56 -7.46 -3.05
N GLY A 27 -1.86 -7.54 -4.16
CA GLY A 27 -2.23 -6.94 -5.43
C GLY A 27 -1.03 -6.35 -6.17
N GLU A 28 -1.33 -5.48 -7.11
CA GLU A 28 -0.35 -4.74 -7.89
C GLU A 28 -0.21 -3.32 -7.32
N LEU A 29 1.02 -2.91 -6.98
CA LEU A 29 1.29 -1.54 -6.55
C LEU A 29 1.24 -0.61 -7.76
N ILE A 30 0.25 0.28 -7.80
CA ILE A 30 0.08 1.24 -8.89
C ILE A 30 0.87 2.52 -8.61
N SER A 31 0.75 3.06 -7.40
CA SER A 31 1.47 4.27 -6.99
C SER A 31 1.53 4.38 -5.47
N TYR A 32 2.46 5.19 -4.98
CA TYR A 32 2.48 5.61 -3.58
C TYR A 32 3.10 6.99 -3.46
N ASN A 33 2.72 7.68 -2.40
CA ASN A 33 3.33 8.93 -1.98
C ASN A 33 3.47 8.95 -0.44
N LEU A 34 3.70 10.13 0.13
CA LEU A 34 3.90 10.30 1.57
C LEU A 34 2.64 10.10 2.41
N GLU A 35 1.46 10.11 1.79
CA GLU A 35 0.14 10.11 2.43
C GLU A 35 -0.68 8.86 2.10
N SER A 36 -0.51 8.30 0.89
CA SER A 36 -1.33 7.19 0.41
C SER A 36 -0.60 6.18 -0.47
N ILE A 37 -1.20 5.00 -0.58
CA ILE A 37 -0.78 3.88 -1.42
C ILE A 37 -1.96 3.42 -2.25
N THR A 38 -1.75 3.26 -3.55
CA THR A 38 -2.74 2.80 -4.52
C THR A 38 -2.40 1.38 -4.94
N ILE A 39 -3.35 0.46 -4.78
CA ILE A 39 -3.19 -0.97 -5.10
C ILE A 39 -4.34 -1.40 -6.00
N LEU A 40 -4.01 -2.08 -7.10
CA LEU A 40 -4.99 -2.76 -7.95
C LEU A 40 -5.12 -4.21 -7.49
N THR A 41 -6.34 -4.63 -7.17
CA THR A 41 -6.65 -6.01 -6.78
C THR A 41 -7.87 -6.47 -7.54
N ALA A 42 -7.73 -7.51 -8.36
CA ALA A 42 -8.83 -8.09 -9.14
C ALA A 42 -9.64 -7.07 -9.98
N GLY A 43 -8.96 -6.08 -10.55
CA GLY A 43 -9.60 -5.02 -11.36
C GLY A 43 -10.13 -3.83 -10.56
N ILE A 44 -10.05 -3.86 -9.22
CA ILE A 44 -10.54 -2.78 -8.36
C ILE A 44 -9.34 -2.01 -7.78
N ILE A 45 -9.40 -0.69 -7.84
CA ILE A 45 -8.39 0.21 -7.27
C ILE A 45 -8.76 0.52 -5.81
N TYR A 46 -7.82 0.24 -4.91
CA TYR A 46 -7.91 0.56 -3.50
C TYR A 46 -6.86 1.62 -3.14
N ILE A 47 -7.29 2.67 -2.44
CA ILE A 47 -6.40 3.70 -1.91
C ILE A 47 -6.35 3.57 -0.39
N TYR A 48 -5.17 3.26 0.14
CA TYR A 48 -4.90 3.15 1.56
C TYR A 48 -4.11 4.34 2.07
N GLY A 49 -4.36 4.76 3.31
CA GLY A 49 -3.53 5.73 4.02
C GLY A 49 -2.25 5.10 4.55
N ILE A 50 -1.35 5.93 5.06
CA ILE A 50 -0.06 5.48 5.61
C ILE A 50 -0.17 4.51 6.79
N SER A 51 -1.30 4.50 7.49
CA SER A 51 -1.57 3.60 8.61
C SER A 51 -2.26 2.30 8.19
N GLY A 52 -2.59 2.15 6.90
CA GLY A 52 -3.28 0.98 6.35
C GLY A 52 -4.81 1.10 6.29
N ASP A 53 -5.36 2.21 6.76
CA ASP A 53 -6.79 2.53 6.67
C ASP A 53 -7.21 2.68 5.21
N LEU A 54 -8.39 2.16 4.86
CA LEU A 54 -8.95 2.31 3.52
C LEU A 54 -9.54 3.72 3.38
N LEU A 55 -9.02 4.50 2.43
CA LEU A 55 -9.47 5.87 2.15
C LEU A 55 -10.51 5.91 1.02
N SER A 56 -10.32 5.09 -0.03
CA SER A 56 -11.19 5.08 -1.21
C SER A 56 -11.12 3.76 -1.98
N VAL A 57 -12.18 3.47 -2.74
CA VAL A 57 -12.29 2.33 -3.65
C VAL A 57 -12.92 2.81 -4.97
N ALA A 58 -12.37 2.38 -6.10
CA ALA A 58 -12.88 2.65 -7.44
C ALA A 58 -12.79 1.41 -8.33
N ASP A 59 -13.72 1.25 -9.28
CA ASP A 59 -13.74 0.20 -10.30
C ASP A 59 -13.26 0.70 -11.68
#